data_AF-A0A976QGT6-F1
#
_entry.id   AF-A0A976QGT6-F1
#
_cell.length_a   1.000
_cell.length_b   1.000
_cell.length_c   1.000
_cell.angle_alpha   90.00
_cell.angle_beta   90.00
_cell.angle_gamma   90.00
#
_symmetry.space_group_name_H-M   'P 1'
#
loop_
_entity.id
_entity.type
_entity.pdbx_description
1 polymer ?
#
loop_
_entity_poly.entity_id
_entity_poly.type
_entity_poly.pdbx_seq_one_letter_code
_entity_poly.pdbx_strand_id
1 'polypeptide(L)'
;MKLLVGLGNPGKKYERTRHNAGFWLVERFAVQTGTALRKDAKFQALVGRHEPTGVWLLLPQSYMNSSGRPLQMLAGFFKISPAEMLVVHDDLDFAPGVARIKQGGGIAGHNGLRDISARLGSHDYWRLRIGIGHPGDRQSVADYVLDKPSTEDRAQIDAAMERALEALPLMLAGDVQGAMLKLHTQEKAQEKARPAEPAAKPAQADKPEKTGKAAPAEVVVKAGKNATTGKTEKTEKESALKSLFKKFLPDSGRSGKK
;
A
#
# COMPACT_ATOMS: atom_id res chain seq x y z
N MET A 1 -16.84 7.94 -14.51
CA MET A 1 -16.42 6.96 -13.47
C MET A 1 -17.65 6.56 -12.64
N LYS A 2 -17.68 5.40 -11.96
CA LYS A 2 -18.78 5.01 -11.05
C LYS A 2 -18.37 4.72 -9.62
N LEU A 3 -17.11 4.37 -9.38
CA LEU A 3 -16.58 4.05 -8.05
C LEU A 3 -15.20 4.70 -7.83
N LEU A 4 -15.06 5.43 -6.73
CA LEU A 4 -13.81 5.97 -6.22
C LEU A 4 -13.48 5.27 -4.90
N VAL A 5 -12.35 4.57 -4.85
CA VAL A 5 -11.92 3.78 -3.68
C VAL A 5 -10.65 4.37 -3.10
N GLY A 6 -10.62 4.63 -1.80
CA GLY A 6 -9.41 4.97 -1.07
C GLY A 6 -8.88 3.73 -0.35
N LEU A 7 -7.60 3.39 -0.51
CA LEU A 7 -6.97 2.32 0.27
C LEU A 7 -6.34 2.84 1.56
N GLY A 8 -6.41 2.01 2.60
CA GLY A 8 -5.90 2.31 3.93
C GLY A 8 -6.21 1.20 4.94
N ASN A 9 -5.62 1.29 6.12
CA ASN A 9 -5.97 0.46 7.26
C ASN A 9 -6.87 1.22 8.24
N PRO A 10 -7.93 0.59 8.79
CA PRO A 10 -8.82 1.22 9.75
C PRO A 10 -8.21 1.28 11.17
N GLY A 11 -8.59 2.31 11.92
CA GLY A 11 -8.27 2.45 13.34
C GLY A 11 -7.13 3.43 13.64
N LYS A 12 -7.16 4.02 14.85
CA LYS A 12 -6.34 5.16 15.26
C LYS A 12 -4.84 5.03 15.01
N LYS A 13 -4.29 3.82 15.17
CA LYS A 13 -2.86 3.56 14.96
C LYS A 13 -2.41 3.76 13.50
N TYR A 14 -3.31 3.64 12.52
CA TYR A 14 -2.97 3.74 11.10
C TYR A 14 -3.35 5.07 10.46
N GLU A 15 -4.21 5.86 11.11
CA GLU A 15 -4.78 7.10 10.57
C GLU A 15 -3.74 8.08 10.00
N ARG A 16 -2.51 8.06 10.53
CA ARG A 16 -1.43 8.98 10.14
C ARG A 16 -0.28 8.29 9.41
N THR A 17 -0.44 7.04 9.01
CA THR A 17 0.60 6.23 8.35
C THR A 17 0.57 6.42 6.84
N ARG A 18 1.73 6.34 6.17
CA ARG A 18 1.84 6.52 4.71
C ARG A 18 0.86 5.62 3.94
N HIS A 19 0.60 4.41 4.44
CA HIS A 19 -0.30 3.44 3.82
C HIS A 19 -1.79 3.84 3.82
N ASN A 20 -2.14 4.96 4.47
CA ASN A 20 -3.49 5.52 4.46
C ASN A 20 -3.63 6.71 3.49
N ALA A 21 -2.67 6.96 2.61
CA ALA A 21 -2.75 8.04 1.63
C ALA A 21 -4.04 7.99 0.76
N GLY A 22 -4.49 6.78 0.42
CA GLY A 22 -5.75 6.57 -0.30
C GLY A 22 -6.98 7.03 0.49
N PHE A 23 -7.05 6.69 1.79
CA PHE A 23 -8.11 7.19 2.68
C PHE A 23 -8.07 8.71 2.78
N TRP A 24 -6.89 9.31 3.03
CA TRP A 24 -6.77 10.76 3.20
C TRP A 24 -7.33 11.53 2.02
N LEU A 25 -7.00 11.11 0.78
CA LEU A 25 -7.50 11.80 -0.40
C LEU A 25 -9.02 11.67 -0.54
N VAL A 26 -9.57 10.47 -0.37
CA VAL A 26 -11.01 10.25 -0.56
C VAL A 26 -11.83 10.91 0.55
N GLU A 27 -11.32 10.96 1.79
CA GLU A 27 -11.91 11.73 2.88
C GLU A 27 -11.89 13.23 2.59
N ARG A 28 -10.75 13.78 2.15
CA ARG A 28 -10.67 15.20 1.76
C ARG A 28 -11.64 15.54 0.64
N PHE A 29 -11.71 14.68 -0.38
CA PHE A 29 -12.66 14.84 -1.48
C PHE A 29 -14.09 14.86 -0.94
N ALA A 30 -14.46 13.88 -0.11
CA ALA A 30 -15.79 13.80 0.48
C ALA A 30 -16.14 15.03 1.32
N VAL A 31 -15.20 15.55 2.11
CA VAL A 31 -15.38 16.79 2.89
C VAL A 31 -15.57 17.99 1.97
N GLN A 32 -14.69 18.17 0.97
CA GLN A 32 -14.70 19.29 0.03
C GLN A 32 -16.00 19.34 -0.79
N THR A 33 -16.56 18.17 -1.13
CA THR A 33 -17.80 18.07 -1.93
C THR A 33 -19.05 17.88 -1.08
N GLY A 34 -18.95 17.97 0.25
CA GLY A 34 -20.09 17.78 1.16
C GLY A 34 -20.71 16.37 1.11
N THR A 35 -19.94 15.36 0.67
CA THR A 35 -20.41 13.98 0.58
C THR A 35 -20.26 13.25 1.91
N ALA A 36 -21.39 12.84 2.49
CA ALA A 36 -21.39 12.09 3.74
C ALA A 36 -20.87 10.66 3.54
N LEU A 37 -19.77 10.32 4.24
CA LEU A 37 -19.33 8.94 4.40
C LEU A 37 -20.04 8.32 5.61
N ARG A 38 -20.63 7.14 5.42
CA ARG A 38 -21.38 6.40 6.44
C ARG A 38 -20.89 4.96 6.51
N LYS A 39 -20.82 4.41 7.72
CA LYS A 39 -20.47 3.00 7.90
C LYS A 39 -21.59 2.13 7.35
N ASP A 40 -21.23 1.25 6.44
CA ASP A 40 -22.12 0.25 5.87
C ASP A 40 -21.60 -1.15 6.24
N ALA A 41 -22.39 -1.89 7.01
CA ALA A 41 -22.02 -3.22 7.49
C ALA A 41 -22.02 -4.27 6.38
N LYS A 42 -22.88 -4.12 5.37
CA LYS A 42 -22.97 -5.04 4.23
C LYS A 42 -21.71 -4.94 3.37
N PHE A 43 -21.24 -3.72 3.13
CA PHE A 43 -20.02 -3.50 2.35
C PHE A 43 -18.74 -3.55 3.21
N GLN A 44 -18.86 -3.60 4.54
CA GLN A 44 -17.73 -3.56 5.47
C GLN A 44 -16.82 -2.35 5.20
N ALA A 45 -17.43 -1.19 5.00
CA ALA A 45 -16.74 0.01 4.54
C ALA A 45 -17.40 1.29 5.05
N LEU A 46 -16.71 2.43 4.92
CA LEU A 46 -17.38 3.73 4.84
C LEU A 46 -17.78 3.94 3.38
N VAL A 47 -19.03 4.31 3.15
CA VAL A 47 -19.63 4.49 1.83
C VAL A 47 -20.27 5.87 1.77
N GLY A 48 -20.13 6.54 0.62
CA GLY A 48 -20.82 7.79 0.32
C GLY A 48 -21.20 7.85 -1.15
N ARG A 49 -22.13 8.73 -1.49
CA ARG A 49 -22.55 8.98 -2.87
C ARG A 49 -22.30 10.45 -3.20
N HIS A 50 -21.39 10.69 -4.13
CA HIS A 50 -21.18 12.05 -4.63
C HIS A 50 -22.32 12.38 -5.59
N GLU A 51 -23.31 13.14 -5.11
CA GLU A 51 -24.55 13.45 -5.84
C GLU A 51 -24.31 14.06 -7.22
N PRO A 52 -23.43 15.07 -7.41
CA PRO A 52 -23.24 15.71 -8.72
C PRO A 52 -22.84 14.76 -9.85
N THR A 53 -22.04 13.73 -9.56
CA THR A 53 -21.57 12.77 -10.58
C THR A 53 -22.22 11.40 -10.46
N GLY A 54 -22.97 11.15 -9.39
CA GLY A 54 -23.40 9.80 -9.03
C GLY A 54 -22.21 8.84 -8.96
N VAL A 55 -21.13 9.20 -8.28
CA VAL A 55 -20.00 8.29 -8.02
C VAL A 55 -20.09 7.77 -6.59
N TRP A 56 -19.91 6.46 -6.41
CA TRP A 56 -19.75 5.87 -5.08
C TRP A 56 -18.35 6.15 -4.56
N LEU A 57 -18.26 6.57 -3.31
CA LEU A 57 -17.02 6.64 -2.54
C LEU A 57 -16.96 5.41 -1.64
N LEU A 58 -15.80 4.76 -1.56
CA LEU A 58 -15.60 3.56 -0.76
C LEU A 58 -14.27 3.63 -0.02
N LEU A 59 -14.32 3.51 1.31
CA LEU A 59 -13.15 3.29 2.15
C LEU A 59 -13.32 1.96 2.88
N PRO A 60 -12.71 0.86 2.39
CA PRO A 60 -12.77 -0.45 3.03
C PRO A 60 -12.42 -0.37 4.52
N GLN A 61 -13.25 -0.92 5.41
CA GLN A 61 -12.97 -0.98 6.85
C GLN A 61 -12.40 -2.35 7.25
N SER A 62 -11.69 -2.99 6.31
CA SER A 62 -10.87 -4.19 6.49
C SER A 62 -9.39 -3.81 6.55
N TYR A 63 -8.52 -4.73 6.99
CA TYR A 63 -7.09 -4.55 6.77
C TYR A 63 -6.74 -4.51 5.27
N MET A 64 -5.61 -3.88 4.95
CA MET A 64 -5.18 -3.58 3.58
C MET A 64 -5.14 -4.83 2.69
N ASN A 65 -4.64 -5.95 3.22
CA ASN A 65 -4.55 -7.21 2.48
C ASN A 65 -5.92 -7.87 2.17
N SER A 66 -7.02 -7.25 2.60
CA SER A 66 -8.40 -7.72 2.39
C SER A 66 -9.30 -6.63 1.78
N SER A 67 -8.73 -5.57 1.22
CA SER A 67 -9.48 -4.43 0.64
C SER A 67 -10.33 -4.78 -0.58
N GLY A 68 -10.02 -5.86 -1.28
CA GLY A 68 -10.74 -6.32 -2.46
C GLY A 68 -12.12 -6.89 -2.16
N ARG A 69 -12.34 -7.45 -0.95
CA ARG A 69 -13.66 -7.97 -0.56
C ARG A 69 -14.72 -6.86 -0.46
N PRO A 70 -14.53 -5.77 0.31
CA PRO A 70 -15.45 -4.63 0.33
C PRO A 70 -15.73 -4.05 -1.07
N LEU A 71 -14.67 -3.90 -1.86
CA LEU A 71 -14.76 -3.38 -3.23
C LEU A 71 -15.62 -4.29 -4.12
N GLN A 72 -15.34 -5.59 -4.14
CA GLN A 72 -16.08 -6.56 -4.95
C GLN A 72 -17.57 -6.62 -4.55
N MET A 73 -17.89 -6.55 -3.26
CA MET A 73 -19.28 -6.56 -2.79
C MET A 73 -20.07 -5.34 -3.29
N LEU A 74 -19.51 -4.13 -3.18
CA LEU A 74 -20.16 -2.92 -3.66
C LEU A 74 -20.26 -2.93 -5.19
N ALA A 75 -19.17 -3.25 -5.87
CA ALA A 75 -19.13 -3.30 -7.33
C ALA A 75 -20.13 -4.30 -7.90
N GLY A 76 -20.20 -5.51 -7.35
CA GLY A 76 -21.17 -6.53 -7.78
C GLY A 76 -22.61 -6.10 -7.53
N PHE A 77 -22.89 -5.48 -6.38
CA PHE A 77 -24.25 -5.02 -6.04
C PHE A 77 -24.75 -3.93 -7.00
N PHE A 78 -23.89 -2.97 -7.35
CA PHE A 78 -24.24 -1.87 -8.26
C PHE A 78 -23.86 -2.11 -9.73
N LYS A 79 -23.42 -3.33 -10.08
CA LYS A 79 -22.99 -3.73 -11.43
C LYS A 79 -21.94 -2.78 -12.04
N ILE A 80 -20.93 -2.44 -11.25
CA ILE A 80 -19.82 -1.57 -11.65
C ILE A 80 -18.69 -2.43 -12.22
N SER A 81 -18.27 -2.15 -13.46
CA SER A 81 -17.15 -2.84 -14.10
C SER A 81 -15.79 -2.28 -13.65
N PRO A 82 -14.68 -3.04 -13.72
CA PRO A 82 -13.35 -2.57 -13.33
C PRO A 82 -12.92 -1.26 -13.99
N ALA A 83 -13.23 -1.08 -15.27
CA ALA A 83 -12.90 0.14 -16.03
C ALA A 83 -13.62 1.41 -15.53
N GLU A 84 -14.68 1.24 -14.73
CA GLU A 84 -15.45 2.32 -14.12
C GLU A 84 -15.02 2.61 -12.66
N MET A 85 -13.91 2.02 -12.23
CA MET A 85 -13.34 2.18 -10.89
C MET A 85 -12.04 2.98 -10.93
N LEU A 86 -11.89 3.90 -9.97
CA LEU A 86 -10.64 4.58 -9.65
C LEU A 86 -10.20 4.20 -8.24
N VAL A 87 -9.03 3.57 -8.12
CA VAL A 87 -8.43 3.16 -6.84
C VAL A 87 -7.27 4.10 -6.49
N VAL A 88 -7.39 4.78 -5.36
CA VAL A 88 -6.36 5.67 -4.81
C VAL A 88 -5.52 4.90 -3.80
N HIS A 89 -4.20 4.95 -3.94
CA HIS A 89 -3.27 4.24 -3.05
C HIS A 89 -1.94 4.98 -2.92
N ASP A 90 -1.19 4.64 -1.87
CA ASP A 90 0.20 5.03 -1.72
C ASP A 90 1.11 4.27 -2.70
N ASP A 91 2.17 4.93 -3.13
CA ASP A 91 3.08 4.41 -4.13
C ASP A 91 4.55 4.69 -3.79
N LEU A 92 5.34 3.62 -3.72
CA LEU A 92 6.75 3.67 -3.35
C LEU A 92 7.66 4.06 -4.54
N ASP A 93 7.18 3.91 -5.78
CA ASP A 93 7.98 4.23 -6.97
C ASP A 93 8.12 5.76 -7.16
N PHE A 94 7.26 6.52 -6.49
CA PHE A 94 7.18 7.96 -6.62
C PHE A 94 7.55 8.66 -5.32
N ALA A 95 8.39 9.69 -5.43
CA ALA A 95 8.74 10.54 -4.31
C ALA A 95 7.51 11.27 -3.73
N PRO A 96 7.53 11.67 -2.45
CA PRO A 96 6.56 12.62 -1.90
C PRO A 96 6.42 13.85 -2.82
N GLY A 97 5.18 14.29 -3.03
CA GLY A 97 4.90 15.39 -3.95
C GLY A 97 4.58 14.97 -5.38
N VAL A 98 4.62 13.68 -5.71
CA VAL A 98 4.24 13.18 -7.05
C VAL A 98 2.88 12.49 -6.98
N ALA A 99 2.01 12.77 -7.95
CA ALA A 99 0.74 12.07 -8.10
C ALA A 99 0.46 11.74 -9.57
N ARG A 100 0.09 10.48 -9.85
CA ARG A 100 -0.12 9.99 -11.22
C ARG A 100 -1.40 9.20 -11.36
N ILE A 101 -2.09 9.41 -12.47
CA ILE A 101 -3.25 8.59 -12.88
C ILE A 101 -2.77 7.62 -13.95
N LYS A 102 -3.15 6.35 -13.82
CA LYS A 102 -2.85 5.30 -14.81
C LYS A 102 -3.96 4.26 -14.84
N GLN A 103 -4.27 3.72 -16.01
CA GLN A 103 -5.09 2.52 -16.14
C GLN A 103 -4.21 1.27 -16.08
N GLY A 104 -4.67 0.24 -15.36
CA GLY A 104 -3.97 -1.04 -15.36
C GLY A 104 -2.62 -1.03 -14.63
N GLY A 105 -1.76 -1.97 -15.03
CA GLY A 105 -0.38 -2.10 -14.56
C GLY A 105 -0.19 -3.10 -13.41
N GLY A 106 1.07 -3.35 -13.06
CA GLY A 106 1.43 -4.26 -11.97
C GLY A 106 1.04 -3.72 -10.60
N ILE A 107 0.97 -4.59 -9.60
CA ILE A 107 0.58 -4.23 -8.22
C ILE A 107 1.73 -3.64 -7.38
N ALA A 108 2.96 -3.60 -7.90
CA ALA A 108 4.16 -3.07 -7.25
C ALA A 108 4.36 -3.53 -5.78
N GLY A 109 3.98 -4.78 -5.47
CA GLY A 109 4.06 -5.33 -4.11
C GLY A 109 2.98 -4.85 -3.14
N HIS A 110 2.10 -3.91 -3.53
CA HIS A 110 1.05 -3.36 -2.70
C HIS A 110 -0.06 -4.40 -2.43
N ASN A 111 -0.25 -4.78 -1.17
CA ASN A 111 -1.16 -5.87 -0.79
C ASN A 111 -2.65 -5.56 -1.02
N GLY A 112 -3.07 -4.29 -0.91
CA GLY A 112 -4.42 -3.88 -1.28
C GLY A 112 -4.74 -4.09 -2.77
N LEU A 113 -3.87 -3.60 -3.66
CA LEU A 113 -3.98 -3.84 -5.10
C LEU A 113 -3.91 -5.33 -5.46
N ARG A 114 -3.09 -6.11 -4.74
CA ARG A 114 -3.02 -7.57 -4.89
C ARG A 114 -4.38 -8.22 -4.65
N ASP A 115 -5.02 -7.93 -3.52
CA ASP A 115 -6.32 -8.50 -3.17
C ASP A 115 -7.42 -8.00 -4.10
N ILE A 116 -7.44 -6.72 -4.45
CA ILE A 116 -8.39 -6.16 -5.43
C ILE A 116 -8.30 -6.88 -6.77
N SER A 117 -7.09 -7.00 -7.32
CA SER A 117 -6.89 -7.65 -8.62
C SER A 117 -7.29 -9.12 -8.58
N ALA A 118 -6.97 -9.82 -7.49
CA ALA A 118 -7.36 -11.22 -7.30
C ALA A 118 -8.88 -11.40 -7.21
N ARG A 119 -9.59 -10.49 -6.55
CA ARG A 119 -11.06 -10.53 -6.39
C ARG A 119 -11.80 -10.14 -7.66
N LEU A 120 -11.27 -9.17 -8.41
CA LEU A 120 -11.86 -8.74 -9.66
C LEU A 120 -11.52 -9.67 -10.83
N GLY A 121 -10.44 -10.45 -10.74
CA GLY A 121 -9.91 -11.22 -11.86
C GLY A 121 -9.38 -10.35 -13.01
N SER A 122 -9.08 -9.08 -12.72
CA SER A 122 -8.63 -8.09 -13.71
C SER A 122 -7.77 -7.03 -13.05
N HIS A 123 -6.84 -6.46 -13.83
CA HIS A 123 -6.07 -5.29 -13.45
C HIS A 123 -6.62 -3.99 -14.05
N ASP A 124 -7.65 -4.05 -14.89
CA ASP A 124 -8.09 -3.00 -15.83
C ASP A 124 -8.95 -1.90 -15.19
N TYR A 125 -8.60 -1.56 -13.95
CA TYR A 125 -9.15 -0.42 -13.22
C TYR A 125 -8.16 0.75 -13.23
N TRP A 126 -8.69 1.95 -13.03
CA TRP A 126 -7.89 3.16 -12.92
C TRP A 126 -7.25 3.26 -11.55
N ARG A 127 -6.06 3.86 -11.51
CA ARG A 127 -5.29 4.07 -10.29
C ARG A 127 -4.86 5.51 -10.20
N LEU A 128 -5.02 6.09 -9.02
CA LEU A 128 -4.42 7.36 -8.64
C LEU A 128 -3.34 7.06 -7.60
N ARG A 129 -2.09 7.13 -8.06
CA ARG A 129 -0.88 6.77 -7.34
C ARG A 129 -0.38 8.00 -6.60
N ILE A 130 -0.32 7.95 -5.27
CA ILE A 130 0.20 9.03 -4.43
C ILE A 130 1.61 8.65 -3.98
N GLY A 131 2.62 9.39 -4.43
CA GLY A 131 4.00 9.13 -4.10
C GLY A 131 4.27 9.33 -2.62
N ILE A 132 4.83 8.30 -1.98
CA ILE A 132 5.23 8.32 -0.56
C ILE A 132 6.73 8.14 -0.36
N GLY A 133 7.49 7.90 -1.43
CA GLY A 133 8.93 7.60 -1.40
C GLY A 133 9.22 6.13 -1.08
N HIS A 134 10.50 5.77 -1.11
CA HIS A 134 10.97 4.42 -0.80
C HIS A 134 12.08 4.49 0.26
N PRO A 135 12.12 3.58 1.26
CA PRO A 135 13.16 3.57 2.30
C PRO A 135 14.56 3.13 1.80
N GLY A 136 14.80 3.07 0.49
CA GLY A 136 16.03 2.55 -0.12
C GLY A 136 16.18 1.04 -0.13
N ASP A 137 15.75 0.33 0.92
CA ASP A 137 15.87 -1.13 1.03
C ASP A 137 14.51 -1.83 1.11
N ARG A 138 14.45 -3.08 0.62
CA ARG A 138 13.20 -3.85 0.56
C ARG A 138 12.71 -4.34 1.93
N GLN A 139 13.61 -4.56 2.89
CA GLN A 139 13.27 -5.16 4.18
C GLN A 139 12.51 -4.14 5.06
N SER A 140 12.85 -2.86 4.93
CA SER A 140 12.22 -1.75 5.66
C SER A 140 10.88 -1.29 5.10
N VAL A 141 10.44 -1.79 3.94
CA VAL A 141 9.21 -1.32 3.28
C VAL A 141 7.98 -1.50 4.15
N ALA A 142 7.85 -2.64 4.82
CA ALA A 142 6.66 -2.94 5.64
C ALA A 142 6.50 -1.95 6.79
N ASP A 143 7.59 -1.62 7.48
CA ASP A 143 7.57 -0.65 8.57
C ASP A 143 7.40 0.78 8.03
N TYR A 144 8.11 1.12 6.94
CA TYR A 144 8.06 2.45 6.32
C TYR A 144 6.64 2.89 5.94
N VAL A 145 5.85 2.01 5.33
CA VAL A 145 4.47 2.33 4.95
C VAL A 145 3.54 2.44 6.16
N LEU A 146 3.84 1.70 7.22
CA LEU A 146 3.09 1.73 8.48
C LEU A 146 3.54 2.84 9.43
N ASP A 147 4.55 3.62 9.05
CA ASP A 147 5.02 4.78 9.79
C ASP A 147 4.40 6.09 9.30
N LYS A 148 4.40 7.07 10.20
CA LYS A 148 4.03 8.45 9.87
C LYS A 148 5.10 9.07 8.94
N PRO A 149 4.70 9.80 7.89
CA PRO A 149 5.64 10.60 7.11
C PRO A 149 6.36 11.66 7.97
N SER A 150 7.59 12.01 7.56
CA SER A 150 8.26 13.19 8.10
C SER A 150 7.40 14.43 7.84
N THR A 151 7.62 15.51 8.57
CA THR A 151 6.85 16.76 8.34
C THR A 151 7.01 17.25 6.90
N GLU A 152 8.20 17.11 6.33
CA GLU A 152 8.49 17.51 4.96
C GLU A 152 7.83 16.60 3.93
N ASP A 153 7.96 15.27 4.08
CA ASP A 153 7.26 14.30 3.22
C ASP A 153 5.75 14.54 3.27
N ARG A 154 5.22 14.78 4.47
CA ARG A 154 3.79 15.02 4.67
C ARG A 154 3.32 16.26 3.92
N ALA A 155 4.06 17.36 4.00
CA ALA A 155 3.73 18.59 3.28
C ALA A 155 3.71 18.36 1.76
N GLN A 156 4.66 17.59 1.24
CA GLN A 156 4.74 17.26 -0.19
C GLN A 156 3.60 16.33 -0.61
N ILE A 157 3.29 15.29 0.16
CA ILE A 157 2.13 14.41 -0.06
C ILE A 157 0.85 15.23 -0.08
N ASP A 158 0.67 16.13 0.88
CA ASP A 158 -0.52 16.98 0.97
C ASP A 158 -0.63 17.90 -0.27
N ALA A 159 0.47 18.49 -0.72
CA ALA A 159 0.48 19.29 -1.94
C ALA A 159 0.09 18.47 -3.19
N ALA A 160 0.53 17.21 -3.28
CA ALA A 160 0.13 16.30 -4.35
C ALA A 160 -1.36 15.95 -4.28
N MET A 161 -1.89 15.76 -3.07
CA MET A 161 -3.31 15.54 -2.84
C MET A 161 -4.16 16.73 -3.28
N GLU A 162 -3.74 17.97 -3.00
CA GLU A 162 -4.49 19.15 -3.45
C GLU A 162 -4.63 19.20 -4.98
N ARG A 163 -3.56 18.93 -5.72
CA ARG A 163 -3.62 18.85 -7.19
C ARG A 163 -4.50 17.69 -7.68
N ALA A 164 -4.46 16.56 -6.98
CA ALA A 164 -5.32 15.44 -7.27
C ALA A 164 -6.80 15.78 -7.02
N LEU A 165 -7.12 16.53 -5.96
CA LEU A 165 -8.48 17.02 -5.67
C LEU A 165 -8.99 17.94 -6.77
N GLU A 166 -8.14 18.78 -7.36
CA GLU A 166 -8.53 19.59 -8.51
C GLU A 166 -8.78 18.76 -9.79
N ALA A 167 -8.09 17.63 -9.96
CA ALA A 167 -8.20 16.77 -11.14
C ALA A 167 -9.35 15.74 -11.03
N LEU A 168 -9.72 15.35 -9.80
CA LEU A 168 -10.76 14.35 -9.55
C LEU A 168 -12.11 14.67 -10.21
N PRO A 169 -12.65 15.91 -10.17
CA PRO A 169 -13.91 16.23 -10.82
C PRO A 169 -13.95 15.87 -12.32
N LEU A 170 -12.87 16.17 -13.06
CA LEU A 170 -12.73 15.82 -14.48
C LEU A 170 -12.73 14.29 -14.66
N MET A 171 -11.93 13.60 -13.85
CA MET A 171 -11.81 12.13 -13.88
C MET A 171 -13.15 11.44 -13.59
N LEU A 172 -13.91 11.96 -12.62
CA LEU A 172 -15.20 11.41 -12.24
C LEU A 172 -16.28 11.65 -13.30
N ALA A 173 -16.26 12.82 -13.95
CA ALA A 173 -17.11 13.16 -15.09
C ALA A 173 -16.78 12.38 -16.38
N GLY A 174 -15.63 11.70 -16.43
CA GLY A 174 -15.19 10.90 -17.58
C GLY A 174 -14.21 11.60 -18.51
N ASP A 175 -13.82 12.85 -18.23
CA ASP A 175 -12.73 13.53 -18.90
C ASP A 175 -11.37 13.06 -18.34
N VAL A 176 -11.00 11.84 -18.72
CA VAL A 176 -9.75 11.21 -18.27
C VAL A 176 -8.53 11.99 -18.76
N GLN A 177 -8.56 12.45 -20.02
CA GLN A 177 -7.42 13.14 -20.62
C GLN A 177 -7.19 14.51 -19.98
N GLY A 178 -8.26 15.28 -19.75
CA GLY A 178 -8.19 16.54 -19.02
C GLY A 178 -7.71 16.35 -17.57
N ALA A 179 -8.18 15.32 -16.89
CA ALA A 179 -7.71 14.98 -15.54
C ALA A 179 -6.20 14.66 -15.50
N MET A 180 -5.71 13.84 -16.42
CA MET A 180 -4.29 13.52 -16.53
C MET A 180 -3.45 14.75 -16.86
N LEU A 181 -3.87 15.52 -17.86
CA LEU A 181 -3.17 16.74 -18.27
C LEU A 181 -3.05 17.72 -17.10
N LYS A 182 -4.14 17.96 -16.38
CA LYS A 182 -4.18 18.85 -15.22
C LYS A 182 -3.25 18.37 -14.11
N LEU A 183 -3.30 17.08 -13.76
CA LEU A 183 -2.48 16.52 -12.69
C LEU A 183 -0.99 16.47 -13.04
N HIS A 184 -0.64 16.03 -14.26
CA HIS A 184 0.76 15.74 -14.61
C HIS A 184 1.55 16.99 -15.02
N THR A 185 0.87 18.03 -15.52
CA THR A 185 1.52 19.28 -15.96
C THR A 185 1.94 20.16 -14.80
N GLN A 186 1.08 20.28 -13.77
CA GLN A 186 1.39 21.05 -12.56
C GLN A 186 2.59 20.45 -11.79
N GLU A 187 2.83 19.15 -11.94
CA GLU A 187 4.01 18.50 -11.35
C GLU A 187 5.32 18.89 -12.04
N LYS A 188 5.34 18.95 -13.39
CA LYS A 188 6.53 19.39 -14.15
C LYS A 188 6.95 20.83 -13.81
N ALA A 189 5.99 21.67 -13.42
CA ALA A 189 6.28 23.03 -12.96
C ALA A 189 6.95 23.05 -11.58
N GLN A 190 6.56 22.13 -10.68
CA GLN A 190 7.14 22.02 -9.34
C GLN A 190 8.50 21.33 -9.34
N GLU A 191 8.71 20.32 -10.18
CA GLU A 191 10.00 19.66 -10.37
C GLU A 191 11.06 20.67 -10.88
N LYS A 192 10.67 21.58 -11.78
CA LYS A 192 11.54 22.67 -12.27
C LYS A 192 11.79 23.78 -11.26
N ALA A 193 10.89 23.99 -10.29
CA ALA A 193 10.98 25.04 -9.28
C ALA A 193 11.70 24.58 -8.00
N ARG A 194 12.06 23.30 -7.89
CA ARG A 194 12.75 22.75 -6.73
C ARG A 194 14.25 23.09 -6.80
N PRO A 195 14.86 23.69 -5.77
CA PRO A 195 16.31 23.81 -5.70
C PRO A 195 16.93 22.41 -5.80
N ALA A 196 17.96 22.25 -6.63
CA ALA A 196 18.68 20.99 -6.74
C ALA A 196 19.20 20.59 -5.34
N GLU A 197 18.70 19.46 -4.83
CA GLU A 197 19.20 18.88 -3.60
C GLU A 197 20.68 18.52 -3.83
N PRO A 198 21.61 18.82 -2.89
CA PRO A 198 23.02 18.52 -3.11
C PRO A 198 23.18 17.01 -3.22
N ALA A 199 23.69 16.56 -4.36
CA ALA A 199 24.07 15.17 -4.57
C ALA A 199 24.86 14.66 -3.36
N ALA A 200 24.35 13.61 -2.71
CA ALA A 200 25.07 12.91 -1.67
C ALA A 200 26.46 12.55 -2.22
N LYS A 201 27.51 13.11 -1.61
CA LYS A 201 28.89 12.82 -1.99
C LYS A 201 29.11 11.31 -1.87
N PRO A 202 29.79 10.67 -2.84
CA PRO A 202 30.16 9.27 -2.69
C PRO A 202 31.07 9.13 -1.47
N ALA A 203 30.71 8.20 -0.58
CA ALA A 203 31.52 7.80 0.54
C ALA A 203 32.92 7.41 0.04
N GLN A 204 33.94 8.15 0.50
CA GLN A 204 35.32 7.78 0.26
C GLN A 204 35.60 6.48 1.00
N ALA A 205 35.96 5.45 0.23
CA ALA A 205 36.53 4.22 0.76
C ALA A 205 37.91 4.54 1.34
N ASP A 206 38.07 4.35 2.65
CA ASP A 206 39.38 4.31 3.29
C ASP A 206 40.22 3.20 2.67
N LYS A 207 41.38 3.58 2.12
CA LYS A 207 42.44 2.65 1.73
C LYS A 207 43.14 2.15 3.00
N PRO A 208 43.37 0.84 3.18
CA PRO A 208 44.30 0.39 4.20
C PRO A 208 45.74 0.67 3.75
N GLU A 209 46.45 1.37 4.63
CA GLU A 209 47.87 1.70 4.55
C GLU A 209 48.74 0.44 4.67
N LYS A 210 49.76 0.34 3.80
CA LYS A 210 50.76 -0.73 3.82
C LYS A 210 51.91 -0.37 4.75
N THR A 211 52.11 -1.16 5.79
CA THR A 211 53.41 -1.51 6.40
C THR A 211 53.27 -2.98 6.79
N GLY A 212 54.23 -3.90 6.78
CA GLY A 212 55.68 -3.91 6.77
C GLY A 212 56.03 -5.35 7.20
N LYS A 213 57.00 -5.95 6.52
CA LYS A 213 57.37 -7.37 6.49
C LYS A 213 57.94 -7.90 7.83
N ALA A 214 57.56 -9.09 8.30
CA ALA A 214 58.45 -10.12 8.89
C ALA A 214 57.67 -11.35 9.41
N ALA A 215 58.21 -12.54 9.16
CA ALA A 215 57.92 -13.84 9.78
C ALA A 215 59.27 -14.54 10.03
N PRO A 216 59.38 -15.72 10.68
CA PRO A 216 58.38 -16.47 11.46
C PRO A 216 58.92 -16.89 12.86
N ALA A 217 58.05 -17.47 13.71
CA ALA A 217 58.48 -18.41 14.75
C ALA A 217 57.37 -19.43 15.02
N GLU A 218 57.70 -20.71 14.82
CA GLU A 218 56.91 -21.88 15.17
C GLU A 218 56.88 -22.10 16.69
N VAL A 219 55.73 -22.51 17.24
CA VAL A 219 55.66 -23.46 18.36
C VAL A 219 54.49 -24.42 18.15
N VAL A 220 54.79 -25.70 18.27
CA VAL A 220 53.95 -26.88 18.08
C VAL A 220 53.21 -27.26 19.38
N VAL A 221 52.17 -28.11 19.24
CA VAL A 221 51.40 -28.92 20.20
C VAL A 221 50.44 -28.19 21.16
N LYS A 222 49.18 -28.61 21.36
CA LYS A 222 48.69 -29.99 21.54
C LYS A 222 47.16 -30.09 21.34
N ALA A 223 46.72 -31.28 20.93
CA ALA A 223 45.33 -31.70 20.80
C ALA A 223 44.57 -31.72 22.14
N GLY A 224 43.28 -31.37 22.09
CA GLY A 224 42.31 -31.57 23.17
C GLY A 224 40.92 -31.82 22.57
N LYS A 225 40.50 -33.09 22.60
CA LYS A 225 39.13 -33.52 22.33
C LYS A 225 38.20 -32.93 23.40
N ASN A 226 37.01 -32.45 23.00
CA ASN A 226 35.80 -32.86 23.70
C ASN A 226 34.55 -32.61 22.87
N ALA A 227 33.64 -33.56 22.99
CA ALA A 227 32.39 -33.68 22.29
C ALA A 227 31.26 -32.94 23.02
N THR A 228 30.13 -32.93 22.32
CA THR A 228 28.75 -33.10 22.81
C THR A 228 27.82 -31.87 22.84
N THR A 229 26.61 -32.17 22.36
CA THR A 229 25.28 -31.61 22.71
C THR A 229 24.82 -30.27 22.13
N GLY A 230 23.65 -30.33 21.48
CA GLY A 230 22.86 -29.16 21.12
C GLY A 230 21.86 -29.37 19.98
N LYS A 231 21.14 -30.51 19.96
CA LYS A 231 20.11 -30.83 18.95
C LYS A 231 18.80 -31.14 19.67
N THR A 232 18.05 -30.11 20.09
CA THR A 232 16.67 -30.27 20.61
C THR A 232 16.02 -28.90 20.78
N GLU A 233 15.32 -28.41 19.76
CA GLU A 233 14.33 -27.34 19.95
C GLU A 233 13.27 -27.28 18.83
N LYS A 234 13.01 -28.43 18.17
CA LYS A 234 12.12 -28.49 17.00
C LYS A 234 10.92 -29.41 17.11
N THR A 235 10.57 -29.90 18.30
CA THR A 235 9.57 -30.97 18.44
C THR A 235 8.38 -30.68 19.37
N GLU A 236 8.23 -29.47 19.91
CA GLU A 236 7.05 -29.11 20.71
C GLU A 236 6.05 -28.17 20.02
N LYS A 237 6.41 -27.54 18.89
CA LYS A 237 5.49 -26.62 18.18
C LYS A 237 4.60 -27.29 17.11
N GLU A 238 4.81 -28.57 16.79
CA GLU A 238 3.95 -29.29 15.82
C GLU A 238 2.77 -30.05 16.46
N SER A 239 2.79 -30.28 17.78
CA SER A 239 1.71 -30.99 18.49
C SER A 239 0.54 -30.05 18.85
N ALA A 240 0.82 -28.79 19.16
CA ALA A 240 -0.20 -27.80 19.52
C ALA A 240 -1.04 -27.31 18.32
N LEU A 241 -0.51 -27.34 17.09
CA LEU A 241 -1.19 -26.85 15.89
C LEU A 241 -2.22 -27.85 15.32
N LYS A 242 -2.07 -29.15 15.60
CA LYS A 242 -3.00 -30.19 15.12
C LYS A 242 -4.25 -30.37 16.01
N SER A 243 -4.22 -29.86 17.24
CA SER A 243 -5.38 -29.88 18.16
C SER A 243 -6.37 -28.74 17.89
N LEU A 244 -5.89 -27.59 17.39
CA LEU A 244 -6.76 -26.44 17.09
C LEU A 244 -7.55 -26.57 15.76
N PHE A 245 -7.10 -27.42 14.84
CA PHE A 245 -7.69 -27.54 13.50
C PHE A 245 -8.86 -28.51 13.37
N LYS A 246 -9.25 -29.22 14.46
CA LYS A 246 -10.35 -30.19 14.45
C LYS A 246 -11.69 -29.66 15.01
N LYS A 247 -11.75 -28.37 15.40
CA LYS A 247 -12.96 -27.75 15.99
C LYS A 247 -13.80 -26.88 15.04
N PHE A 248 -13.41 -26.75 13.76
CA PHE A 248 -14.09 -25.86 12.81
C PHE A 248 -14.30 -26.50 11.41
N LEU A 249 -14.86 -27.70 11.39
CA LEU A 249 -15.47 -28.26 10.18
C LEU A 249 -16.92 -28.65 10.50
N PRO A 250 -17.93 -28.10 9.79
CA PRO A 250 -19.31 -28.55 9.93
C PRO A 250 -19.51 -29.90 9.24
N ASP A 251 -20.17 -30.82 9.95
CA ASP A 251 -20.58 -32.13 9.41
C ASP A 251 -21.63 -31.93 8.32
N SER A 252 -21.27 -32.22 7.07
CA SER A 252 -22.20 -32.30 5.96
C SER A 252 -22.45 -33.76 5.59
N GLY A 253 -23.63 -34.28 5.97
CA GLY A 253 -24.33 -35.29 5.19
C GLY A 253 -24.85 -36.52 5.94
N ARG A 254 -26.18 -36.59 6.11
CA ARG A 254 -26.95 -37.73 5.59
C ARG A 254 -28.43 -37.39 5.45
N SER A 255 -28.90 -37.47 4.20
CA SER A 255 -30.31 -37.55 3.86
C SER A 255 -30.85 -38.92 4.26
N GLY A 256 -32.07 -38.93 4.79
CA GLY A 256 -32.87 -40.12 5.05
C GLY A 256 -34.20 -39.98 4.31
N LYS A 257 -34.43 -40.85 3.32
CA LYS A 257 -35.72 -41.10 2.69
C LYS A 257 -36.67 -41.77 3.70
N LYS A 258 -37.89 -41.24 3.82
CA LYS A 258 -39.21 -41.87 3.67
C LYS A 258 -40.24 -41.09 4.47
#